data_AF-A0A962CMA5-F1
#
_entry.id   AF-A0A962CMA5-F1
#
_cell.length_a   1.000
_cell.length_b   1.000
_cell.length_c   1.000
_cell.angle_alpha   90.00
_cell.angle_beta   90.00
_cell.angle_gamma   90.00
#
_symmetry.space_group_name_H-M   'P 1'
#
loop_
_entity.id
_entity.type
_entity.pdbx_description
1 polymer ?
#
loop_
_entity_poly.entity_id
_entity_poly.type
_entity_poly.pdbx_seq_one_letter_code
_entity_poly.pdbx_strand_id
1 'polypeptide(L)'
;LDRNIATVGRVVRGMELLAALPRGSGPAGFYEKREQMLPIRSVRLAADVAAAERSDLEILRTDTPTFTALVESRRNRSDDWYLAPAGKIDLCNVPLPVREKKR
;
A
#
# COMPACT_ATOMS: atom_id res chain seq x y z
N LEU A 1 -17.30 -1.27 -2.65
CA LEU A 1 -16.74 -2.04 -3.78
C LEU A 1 -16.61 -3.52 -3.43
N ASP A 2 -16.40 -3.82 -2.16
CA ASP A 2 -16.37 -5.15 -1.59
C ASP A 2 -17.52 -6.02 -2.12
N ARG A 3 -17.20 -7.27 -2.46
CA ARG A 3 -18.12 -8.26 -3.03
C ARG A 3 -18.69 -7.94 -4.42
N ASN A 4 -18.28 -6.84 -5.05
CA ASN A 4 -18.77 -6.42 -6.38
C ASN A 4 -17.67 -6.34 -7.45
N ILE A 5 -16.38 -6.36 -7.07
CA ILE A 5 -15.25 -6.36 -8.00
C ILE A 5 -14.28 -7.50 -7.68
N ALA A 6 -13.52 -7.94 -8.69
CA ALA A 6 -12.48 -8.96 -8.52
C ALA A 6 -11.18 -8.34 -7.98
N THR A 7 -10.89 -8.54 -6.70
CA THR A 7 -9.62 -8.13 -6.10
C THR A 7 -8.54 -9.16 -6.41
N VAL A 8 -7.48 -8.74 -7.11
CA VAL A 8 -6.39 -9.65 -7.57
C VAL A 8 -5.05 -9.43 -6.87
N GLY A 9 -4.93 -8.39 -6.04
CA GLY A 9 -3.68 -8.09 -5.35
C GLY A 9 -3.71 -6.77 -4.60
N ARG A 10 -2.52 -6.36 -4.12
CA ARG A 10 -2.30 -5.09 -3.43
C ARG A 10 -0.97 -4.47 -3.85
N VAL A 11 -0.87 -3.15 -3.76
CA VAL A 11 0.41 -2.43 -3.92
C VAL A 11 1.21 -2.61 -2.63
N VAL A 12 2.44 -3.12 -2.75
CA VAL A 12 3.35 -3.35 -1.61
C VAL A 12 4.49 -2.32 -1.54
N ARG A 13 4.66 -1.51 -2.59
CA ARG A 13 5.67 -0.47 -2.74
C ARG A 13 5.25 0.46 -3.89
N GLY A 14 5.59 1.75 -3.81
CA GLY A 14 5.37 2.70 -4.91
C GLY A 14 3.97 3.29 -4.95
N MET A 15 3.19 3.19 -3.87
CA MET A 15 1.83 3.76 -3.83
C MET A 15 1.87 5.30 -3.97
N GLU A 16 2.91 5.94 -3.45
CA GLU A 16 3.20 7.36 -3.59
C GLU A 16 3.31 7.80 -5.05
N LEU A 17 3.86 6.95 -5.92
CA LEU A 17 3.97 7.23 -7.35
C LEU A 17 2.60 7.23 -8.04
N LEU A 18 1.69 6.35 -7.60
CA LEU A 18 0.32 6.29 -8.09
C LEU A 18 -0.53 7.42 -7.52
N ALA A 19 -0.33 7.76 -6.24
CA ALA A 19 -1.09 8.79 -5.54
C ALA A 19 -0.77 10.20 -6.05
N ALA A 20 0.45 10.42 -6.53
CA ALA A 20 0.92 11.69 -7.07
C ALA A 20 0.51 11.96 -8.53
N LEU A 21 -0.12 11.00 -9.22
CA LEU A 21 -0.60 11.20 -10.58
C LEU A 21 -1.63 12.35 -10.62
N PRO A 22 -1.63 13.18 -11.67
CA PRO A 22 -2.60 14.26 -11.80
C PRO A 22 -4.03 13.71 -11.73
N ARG A 23 -4.96 14.47 -11.16
CA ARG A 23 -6.38 14.09 -11.17
C ARG A 23 -7.03 14.60 -12.45
N GLY A 24 -7.92 13.79 -13.04
CA GLY A 24 -8.74 14.25 -14.16
C GLY A 24 -9.88 15.15 -13.69
N SER A 25 -10.28 16.07 -14.54
CA SER A 25 -11.34 17.06 -14.31
C SER A 25 -12.65 16.71 -15.00
N GLY A 26 -12.65 15.74 -15.92
CA GLY A 26 -13.84 15.34 -16.65
C GLY A 26 -14.85 14.56 -15.79
N PRO A 27 -16.00 14.17 -16.37
CA PRO A 27 -16.97 13.30 -15.72
C PRO A 27 -16.29 12.07 -15.10
N ALA A 28 -16.68 11.67 -13.88
CA ALA A 28 -16.05 10.57 -13.14
C ALA A 28 -14.51 10.67 -12.94
N GLY A 29 -13.92 11.85 -13.12
CA GLY A 29 -12.48 12.09 -12.96
C GLY A 29 -11.62 11.66 -14.16
N PHE A 30 -12.20 11.50 -15.35
CA PHE A 30 -11.45 11.21 -16.57
C PHE A 30 -10.51 12.38 -16.94
N TYR A 31 -9.37 12.03 -17.52
CA TYR A 31 -8.51 13.01 -18.21
C TYR A 31 -9.18 13.46 -19.51
N GLU A 32 -9.12 14.76 -19.76
CA GLU A 32 -9.73 15.37 -20.95
C GLU A 32 -8.70 15.61 -22.06
N LYS A 33 -7.42 15.68 -21.69
CA LYS A 33 -6.30 15.92 -22.60
C LYS A 33 -5.39 14.72 -22.68
N ARG A 34 -4.85 14.45 -23.87
CA ARG A 34 -4.00 13.28 -24.12
C ARG A 34 -2.69 13.33 -23.34
N GLU A 35 -2.17 14.52 -23.08
CA GLU A 35 -0.91 14.75 -22.35
C GLU A 35 -1.03 14.35 -20.86
N GLN A 36 -2.25 14.27 -20.32
CA GLN A 36 -2.50 13.81 -18.95
C GLN A 36 -2.49 12.27 -18.86
N MET A 37 -2.66 11.57 -19.98
CA MET A 37 -2.75 10.11 -20.03
C MET A 37 -1.35 9.49 -20.01
N LEU A 38 -0.84 9.22 -18.81
CA LEU A 38 0.48 8.63 -18.61
C LEU A 38 0.46 7.11 -18.93
N PRO A 39 1.26 6.62 -19.90
CA PRO A 39 1.24 5.22 -20.30
C PRO A 39 1.98 4.33 -19.30
N ILE A 40 1.45 3.12 -19.08
CA ILE A 40 2.20 2.03 -18.44
C ILE A 40 3.19 1.48 -19.47
N ARG A 41 4.47 1.85 -19.35
CA ARG A 41 5.50 1.50 -20.35
C ARG A 41 5.90 0.02 -20.33
N SER A 42 5.81 -0.62 -19.16
CA SER A 42 6.22 -2.02 -18.99
C SER A 42 5.48 -2.65 -17.82
N VAL A 43 5.12 -3.92 -17.97
CA VAL A 43 4.64 -4.78 -16.88
C VAL A 43 5.43 -6.08 -16.97
N ARG A 44 5.97 -6.53 -15.84
CA ARG A 44 6.74 -7.78 -15.77
C ARG A 44 6.33 -8.53 -14.52
N LEU A 45 6.11 -9.84 -14.65
CA LEU A 45 5.95 -10.71 -13.48
C LEU A 45 7.34 -10.98 -12.92
N ALA A 46 7.48 -10.99 -11.58
CA ALA A 46 8.77 -11.22 -10.96
C ALA A 46 9.39 -12.57 -11.37
N ALA A 47 8.55 -13.58 -11.66
CA ALA A 47 9.00 -14.88 -12.17
C ALA A 47 9.75 -14.78 -13.52
N ASP A 48 9.40 -13.81 -14.36
CA ASP A 48 9.98 -13.58 -15.69
C ASP A 48 11.17 -12.61 -15.67
N VAL A 49 11.48 -12.03 -14.51
CA VAL A 49 12.64 -11.14 -14.32
C VAL A 49 13.84 -11.97 -13.85
N ALA A 50 15.05 -11.66 -14.34
CA ALA A 50 16.27 -12.33 -13.90
C ALA A 50 16.47 -12.14 -12.39
N ALA A 51 16.91 -13.20 -11.68
CA ALA A 51 16.96 -13.20 -10.22
C ALA A 51 17.72 -12.00 -9.63
N ALA A 52 18.81 -11.56 -10.27
CA ALA A 52 19.60 -10.43 -9.83
C ALA A 52 18.85 -9.07 -9.84
N GLU A 53 17.84 -8.93 -10.72
CA GLU A 53 17.06 -7.72 -10.95
C GLU A 53 15.70 -7.72 -10.24
N ARG A 54 15.34 -8.81 -9.55
CA ARG A 54 14.06 -8.91 -8.84
C ARG A 54 14.06 -8.01 -7.60
N SER A 55 12.89 -7.45 -7.30
CA SER A 55 12.64 -6.75 -6.04
C SER A 55 12.49 -7.75 -4.90
N ASP A 56 13.53 -7.90 -4.09
CA ASP A 56 13.53 -8.80 -2.92
C ASP A 56 12.80 -8.16 -1.74
N LEU A 57 11.47 -8.34 -1.70
CA LEU A 57 10.61 -7.79 -0.65
C LEU A 57 10.21 -8.83 0.40
N GLU A 58 10.25 -8.43 1.66
CA GLU A 58 9.75 -9.20 2.80
C GLU A 58 8.55 -8.49 3.42
N ILE A 59 7.54 -9.27 3.81
CA ILE A 59 6.30 -8.78 4.42
C ILE A 59 6.20 -9.34 5.83
N LEU A 60 5.82 -8.51 6.81
CA LEU A 60 5.58 -8.98 8.17
C LEU A 60 4.43 -9.99 8.20
N ARG A 61 4.67 -11.16 8.80
CA ARG A 61 3.62 -12.17 9.04
C ARG A 61 2.59 -11.66 10.03
N THR A 62 1.32 -11.73 9.65
CA THR A 62 0.18 -11.18 10.41
C THR A 62 -0.27 -12.08 11.56
N ASP A 63 0.18 -13.33 11.59
CA ASP A 63 -0.15 -14.33 12.61
C ASP A 63 0.90 -14.38 13.74
N THR A 64 1.60 -13.27 13.97
CA THR A 64 2.71 -13.20 14.94
C THR A 64 2.41 -12.20 16.06
N PRO A 65 2.97 -12.40 17.27
CA PRO A 65 2.86 -11.42 18.36
C PRO A 65 3.37 -10.03 17.96
N THR A 66 4.35 -9.95 17.07
CA THR A 66 4.88 -8.69 16.53
C THR A 66 3.81 -7.91 15.76
N PHE A 67 3.00 -8.58 14.94
CA PHE A 67 1.91 -7.92 14.23
C PHE A 67 0.82 -7.43 15.18
N THR A 68 0.47 -8.23 16.20
CA THR A 68 -0.47 -7.82 17.27
C THR A 68 0.02 -6.56 17.98
N ALA A 69 1.29 -6.52 18.37
CA ALA A 69 1.88 -5.34 19.02
C ALA A 69 1.84 -4.09 18.11
N LEU A 70 2.10 -4.27 16.81
CA LEU A 70 1.98 -3.20 15.82
C LEU A 70 0.54 -2.67 15.72
N VAL A 71 -0.46 -3.55 15.66
CA VAL A 71 -1.88 -3.15 15.64
C VAL A 71 -2.22 -2.34 16.90
N GLU A 72 -1.82 -2.82 18.07
CA GLU A 72 -2.10 -2.14 19.34
C GLU A 72 -1.43 -0.77 19.42
N SER A 73 -0.17 -0.64 18.98
CA SER A 73 0.52 0.67 18.93
C SER A 73 -0.18 1.70 18.03
N ARG A 74 -0.88 1.24 16.98
CA ARG A 74 -1.63 2.11 16.06
C ARG A 74 -3.04 2.40 16.58
N ARG A 75 -3.67 1.42 17.22
CA ARG A 75 -4.97 1.55 17.89
C ARG A 75 -4.91 2.52 19.07
N ASN A 76 -3.82 2.47 19.83
CA ASN A 76 -3.62 3.20 21.08
C ASN A 76 -2.24 3.87 21.07
N ARG A 77 -2.12 5.00 20.37
CA ARG A 77 -0.92 5.83 20.45
C ARG A 77 -0.78 6.38 21.87
N SER A 78 0.42 6.32 22.42
CA SER A 78 0.67 6.46 23.86
C SER A 78 1.83 7.40 24.21
N ASP A 79 2.23 8.28 23.28
CA ASP A 79 3.18 9.35 23.60
C ASP A 79 2.47 10.52 24.34
N ASP A 80 3.26 11.44 24.92
CA ASP A 80 2.78 12.51 25.81
C ASP A 80 1.74 13.46 25.16
N TRP A 81 1.63 13.45 23.83
CA TRP A 81 0.61 14.22 23.12
C TRP A 81 -0.79 13.60 23.29
N TYR A 82 -0.89 12.29 23.49
CA TYR A 82 -2.16 11.57 23.56
C TYR A 82 -2.66 11.43 25.01
N LEU A 83 -3.58 12.31 25.40
CA LEU A 83 -4.21 12.30 26.73
C LEU A 83 -5.11 11.07 27.00
N ALA A 84 -5.68 10.46 25.95
CA ALA A 84 -6.57 9.31 26.07
C ALA A 84 -6.41 8.33 24.88
N PRO A 85 -6.43 7.00 25.13
CA PRO A 85 -6.33 6.01 24.06
C PRO A 85 -7.61 5.94 23.23
N ALA A 86 -7.48 5.78 21.91
CA ALA A 86 -8.64 5.70 21.02
C ALA A 86 -9.41 4.37 21.12
N GLY A 87 -8.71 3.28 21.49
CA GLY A 87 -9.30 1.95 21.65
C GLY A 87 -9.71 1.27 20.35
N LYS A 88 -9.57 1.93 19.20
CA LYS A 88 -10.02 1.46 17.89
C LYS A 88 -9.10 1.91 16.75
N ILE A 89 -9.07 1.11 15.69
CA ILE A 89 -8.44 1.42 14.42
C ILE A 89 -9.27 0.81 13.29
N ASP A 90 -9.38 1.52 12.18
CA ASP A 90 -9.99 0.99 10.96
C ASP A 90 -9.08 -0.07 10.34
N LEU A 91 -9.64 -1.20 9.90
CA LEU A 91 -8.91 -2.30 9.30
C LEU A 91 -8.04 -1.86 8.13
N CYS A 92 -8.55 -0.99 7.26
CA CYS A 92 -7.78 -0.50 6.10
C CYS A 92 -6.63 0.45 6.48
N ASN A 93 -6.62 0.95 7.72
CA ASN A 93 -5.56 1.81 8.26
C ASN A 93 -4.49 1.02 9.05
N VAL A 94 -4.66 -0.29 9.22
CA VAL A 94 -3.62 -1.14 9.83
C VAL A 94 -2.48 -1.30 8.82
N PRO A 95 -1.26 -0.82 9.11
CA PRO A 95 -0.16 -0.97 8.18
C PRO A 95 0.31 -2.43 8.16
N LEU A 96 0.66 -2.93 6.97
CA LEU A 96 1.33 -4.22 6.82
C LEU A 96 2.76 -3.96 6.35
N PRO A 97 3.75 -3.95 7.28
CA PRO A 97 5.12 -3.58 6.97
C PRO A 97 5.71 -4.42 5.83
N VAL A 98 6.37 -3.72 4.91
CA VAL A 98 7.12 -4.31 3.80
C VAL A 98 8.51 -3.69 3.83
N ARG A 99 9.54 -4.52 3.65
CA ARG A 99 10.94 -4.05 3.57
C ARG A 99 11.66 -4.71 2.40
N GLU A 100 12.78 -4.11 1.99
CA GLU A 100 13.75 -4.85 1.18
C GLU A 100 14.52 -5.81 2.08
N LYS A 101 14.77 -7.01 1.57
CA LYS A 101 15.70 -7.93 2.17
C LYS A 101 17.11 -7.33 2.05
N LYS A 102 17.78 -7.15 3.19
CA LYS A 102 19.21 -6.79 3.16
C LYS A 102 19.99 -7.96 2.57
N ARG A 103 20.75 -7.69 1.51
CA ARG A 103 21.68 -8.64 0.90
C ARG A 103 22.91 -8.83 1.78
#